data_AF-K2DYN8-F1
#
_entry.id   AF-K2DYN8-F1
#
_cell.length_a   1.000
_cell.length_b   1.000
_cell.length_c   1.000
_cell.angle_alpha   90.00
_cell.angle_beta   90.00
_cell.angle_gamma   90.00
#
_symmetry.space_group_name_H-M   'P 1'
#
loop_
_entity.id
_entity.type
_entity.pdbx_description
1 polymer ?
#
loop_
_entity_poly.entity_id
_entity_poly.type
_entity_poly.pdbx_seq_one_letter_code
_entity_poly.pdbx_strand_id
1 'polypeptide(L)'
;MFNRCGFEVVFKTATFPIDMFLLMGDIYVGNDALGRACHTKRKTFEKNLLKAGVPHIKQTLYKKFAQMGIGREIQMIARKNDNEND
;
A
#
# COMPACT_ATOMS: atom_id res chain seq x y z
N MET A 1 -14.75 -10.28 -7.31
CA MET A 1 -14.08 -10.74 -8.55
C MET A 1 -13.32 -12.03 -8.30
N PHE A 2 -12.24 -12.04 -7.51
CA PHE A 2 -11.43 -13.25 -7.23
C PHE A 2 -12.20 -14.45 -6.66
N ASN A 3 -13.10 -14.22 -5.69
CA ASN A 3 -13.94 -15.31 -5.15
C ASN A 3 -14.83 -15.98 -6.22
N ARG A 4 -15.19 -15.26 -7.29
CA ARG A 4 -15.97 -15.82 -8.41
C ARG A 4 -15.11 -16.60 -9.41
N CYS A 5 -13.78 -16.49 -9.29
CA CYS A 5 -12.81 -17.18 -10.13
C CYS A 5 -12.17 -18.37 -9.39
N GLY A 6 -12.75 -18.83 -8.27
CA GLY A 6 -12.19 -19.92 -7.48
C GLY A 6 -10.98 -19.55 -6.63
N PHE A 7 -10.79 -18.27 -6.29
CA PHE A 7 -9.67 -17.82 -5.46
C PHE A 7 -10.13 -17.08 -4.20
N GLU A 8 -9.55 -17.42 -3.05
CA GLU A 8 -9.69 -16.70 -1.79
C GLU A 8 -8.52 -15.73 -1.61
N VAL A 9 -8.82 -14.45 -1.39
CA VAL A 9 -7.79 -13.44 -1.10
C VAL A 9 -7.32 -13.56 0.35
N VAL A 10 -6.10 -14.05 0.56
CA VAL A 10 -5.50 -14.25 1.89
C VAL A 10 -4.69 -13.04 2.36
N PHE A 11 -4.26 -12.18 1.44
CA PHE A 11 -3.55 -10.94 1.76
C PHE A 11 -3.90 -9.85 0.76
N LYS A 12 -4.14 -8.64 1.26
CA LYS A 12 -4.39 -7.45 0.45
C LYS A 12 -3.73 -6.25 1.12
N THR A 13 -2.90 -5.54 0.38
CA THR A 13 -2.24 -4.31 0.82
C THR A 13 -2.14 -3.33 -0.34
N ALA A 14 -1.81 -2.07 -0.04
CA ALA A 14 -1.53 -1.06 -1.03
C ALA A 14 -0.15 -0.45 -0.80
N THR A 15 0.37 0.24 -1.79
CA THR A 15 1.56 1.09 -1.63
C THR A 15 1.20 2.42 -0.97
N PHE A 16 2.19 3.11 -0.42
CA PHE A 16 1.98 4.45 0.15
C PHE A 16 1.34 5.39 -0.88
N PRO A 17 0.23 6.06 -0.54
CA PRO A 17 -0.44 7.02 -1.43
C PRO A 17 0.38 8.31 -1.52
N ILE A 18 1.29 8.39 -2.49
CA ILE A 18 2.15 9.58 -2.67
C ILE A 18 1.33 10.86 -2.92
N ASP A 19 0.09 10.73 -3.38
CA ASP A 19 -0.87 11.84 -3.57
C ASP A 19 -1.28 12.51 -2.26
N MET A 20 -1.07 11.86 -1.10
CA MET A 20 -1.22 12.53 0.19
C MET A 20 -0.33 13.79 0.27
N PHE A 21 0.85 13.79 -0.35
CA PHE A 21 1.69 14.98 -0.39
C PHE A 21 1.05 16.11 -1.22
N LEU A 22 0.41 15.78 -2.36
CA LEU A 22 -0.34 16.78 -3.14
C LEU A 22 -1.45 17.41 -2.30
N LEU A 23 -2.22 16.58 -1.58
CA LEU A 23 -3.31 17.04 -0.71
C LEU A 23 -2.81 17.87 0.49
N MET A 24 -1.56 17.69 0.90
CA MET A 24 -0.91 18.49 1.94
C MET A 24 -0.25 19.78 1.40
N GLY A 25 -0.32 20.03 0.08
CA GLY A 25 0.25 21.23 -0.56
C GLY A 25 1.62 21.03 -1.21
N ASP A 26 2.23 19.85 -1.11
CA ASP A 26 3.48 19.51 -1.80
C ASP A 26 3.19 19.14 -3.27
N ILE A 27 3.05 20.14 -4.16
CA ILE A 27 2.74 19.97 -5.59
C ILE A 27 3.97 19.45 -6.37
N TYR A 28 4.23 18.14 -6.30
CA TYR A 28 5.42 17.52 -6.91
C TYR A 28 5.29 17.19 -8.40
N VAL A 29 4.11 17.33 -9.00
CA VAL A 29 3.89 17.03 -10.43
C VAL A 29 4.68 18.04 -11.28
N GLY A 30 5.59 17.54 -12.12
CA GLY A 30 6.48 18.38 -12.93
C GLY A 30 7.64 19.01 -12.14
N ASN A 31 7.79 18.69 -10.84
CA ASN A 31 8.89 19.18 -10.01
C ASN A 31 9.71 17.99 -9.46
N ASP A 32 10.75 17.61 -10.20
CA ASP A 32 11.60 16.45 -9.86
C ASP A 32 12.29 16.58 -8.50
N ALA A 33 12.70 17.79 -8.13
CA ALA A 33 13.37 18.03 -6.86
C ALA A 33 12.39 17.78 -5.68
N LEU A 34 11.18 18.31 -5.78
CA LEU A 34 10.13 18.08 -4.78
C LEU A 34 9.65 16.63 -4.78
N GLY A 35 9.56 15.99 -5.95
CA GLY A 35 9.25 14.57 -6.08
C GLY A 35 10.27 13.68 -5.35
N ARG A 36 11.57 13.95 -5.52
CA ARG A 36 12.64 13.27 -4.76
C ARG A 36 12.55 13.53 -3.26
N ALA A 37 12.20 14.74 -2.85
CA ALA A 37 12.01 15.07 -1.44
C ALA A 37 10.83 14.28 -0.83
N CYS A 38 9.66 14.25 -1.48
CA CYS A 38 8.50 13.46 -1.07
C CYS A 38 8.81 11.97 -0.98
N HIS A 39 9.53 11.44 -1.97
CA HIS A 39 9.98 10.05 -1.97
C HIS A 39 10.91 9.74 -0.80
N THR A 40 11.79 10.68 -0.45
CA THR A 40 12.68 10.59 0.72
C THR A 40 11.87 10.61 2.02
N LYS A 41 10.90 11.53 2.17
CA LYS A 41 9.98 11.57 3.31
C LYS A 41 9.29 10.21 3.53
N ARG A 42 8.74 9.62 2.46
CA ARG A 42 8.14 8.27 2.49
C ARG A 42 9.13 7.20 2.98
N LYS A 43 10.32 7.13 2.39
CA LYS A 43 11.37 6.16 2.78
C LYS A 43 11.77 6.33 4.25
N THR A 44 11.92 7.56 4.71
CA THR A 44 12.27 7.87 6.10
C THR A 44 11.16 7.45 7.06
N PHE A 45 9.90 7.72 6.73
CA PHE A 45 8.75 7.25 7.51
C PHE A 45 8.77 5.73 7.70
N GLU A 46 8.92 4.96 6.61
CA GLU A 46 8.96 3.49 6.69
C GLU A 46 10.18 2.97 7.48
N LYS A 47 11.36 3.55 7.25
CA LYS A 47 12.59 3.20 7.99
C LYS A 47 12.45 3.48 9.48
N ASN A 48 11.81 4.58 9.85
CA ASN A 48 11.64 4.95 11.26
C ASN A 48 10.66 4.01 11.98
N LEU A 49 9.58 3.57 11.33
CA LEU A 49 8.69 2.55 11.91
C LEU A 49 9.43 1.23 12.17
N LEU A 50 10.31 0.83 11.24
CA LEU A 50 11.13 -0.36 11.42
C LEU A 50 12.13 -0.20 12.58
N LYS A 51 12.86 0.93 12.62
CA LYS A 51 13.82 1.24 13.69
C LYS A 51 13.17 1.36 15.06
N ALA A 52 11.93 1.85 15.13
CA ALA A 52 11.15 1.95 16.35
C ALA A 52 10.57 0.59 16.82
N GLY A 53 10.86 -0.52 16.12
CA GLY A 53 10.39 -1.86 16.52
C GLY A 53 8.90 -2.11 16.25
N VAL A 54 8.25 -1.28 15.42
CA VAL A 54 6.81 -1.35 15.15
C VAL A 54 6.46 -1.54 13.67
N PRO A 55 7.06 -2.55 12.98
CA PRO A 55 6.78 -2.78 11.55
C PRO A 55 5.32 -3.16 11.28
N HIS A 56 4.62 -3.70 12.29
CA HIS A 56 3.20 -4.03 12.20
C HIS A 56 2.32 -2.79 11.95
N ILE A 57 2.70 -1.61 12.43
CA ILE A 57 1.96 -0.36 12.16
C ILE A 57 1.99 -0.04 10.67
N LYS A 58 3.14 -0.19 10.00
CA LYS A 58 3.25 -0.01 8.55
C LYS A 58 2.31 -0.96 7.81
N GLN A 59 2.34 -2.23 8.18
CA GLN A 59 1.51 -3.27 7.54
C GLN A 59 0.01 -2.97 7.73
N THR A 60 -0.40 -2.59 8.95
CA THR A 60 -1.79 -2.24 9.25
C THR A 60 -2.24 -1.02 8.47
N LEU A 61 -1.42 0.06 8.43
CA LEU A 61 -1.72 1.25 7.62
C LEU A 61 -1.95 0.89 6.16
N TYR A 62 -1.08 0.08 5.57
CA TYR A 62 -1.13 -0.22 4.14
C TYR A 62 -2.28 -1.18 3.80
N LYS A 63 -2.63 -2.10 4.70
CA LYS A 63 -3.86 -2.90 4.63
C LYS A 63 -5.10 -1.99 4.70
N LYS A 64 -5.11 -0.99 5.58
CA LYS A 64 -6.22 -0.04 5.70
C LYS A 64 -6.36 0.85 4.47
N PHE A 65 -5.26 1.33 3.91
CA PHE A 65 -5.28 2.04 2.61
C PHE A 65 -5.92 1.17 1.52
N ALA A 66 -5.53 -0.09 1.41
CA ALA A 66 -6.10 -1.03 0.45
C ALA A 66 -7.60 -1.31 0.66
N GLN A 67 -8.07 -1.30 1.92
CA GLN A 67 -9.49 -1.42 2.26
C GLN A 67 -10.27 -0.17 1.84
N MET A 68 -9.67 1.01 1.98
CA MET A 68 -10.27 2.30 1.61
C MET A 68 -10.16 2.63 0.11
N GLY A 69 -9.48 1.79 -0.69
CA GLY A 69 -9.22 2.09 -2.10
C GLY A 69 -8.19 3.20 -2.31
N ILE A 70 -7.32 3.43 -1.33
CA ILE A 70 -6.29 4.47 -1.33
C ILE A 70 -4.93 3.79 -1.57
N GLY A 71 -4.09 4.39 -2.42
CA GLY A 71 -2.76 3.89 -2.76
C GLY A 71 -2.48 4.02 -4.26
N ARG A 72 -1.22 3.85 -4.66
CA ARG A 72 -0.84 3.91 -6.09
C ARG A 72 -0.88 2.54 -6.77
N GLU A 73 -0.70 1.49 -5.99
CA GLU A 73 -0.70 0.11 -6.46
C GLU A 73 -1.35 -0.77 -5.39
N ILE A 74 -2.17 -1.72 -5.82
CA ILE A 74 -2.75 -2.76 -4.99
C ILE A 74 -1.93 -4.05 -5.15
N GLN A 75 -1.58 -4.69 -4.04
CA GLN A 75 -0.93 -6.00 -4.03
C GLN A 75 -1.86 -6.99 -3.31
N MET A 76 -2.14 -8.10 -3.97
CA MET A 76 -3.00 -9.16 -3.46
C MET A 76 -2.35 -10.51 -3.63
N ILE A 77 -2.44 -11.34 -2.60
CA ILE A 77 -2.08 -12.75 -2.66
C ILE A 77 -3.37 -13.52 -2.44
N ALA A 78 -3.66 -14.45 -3.34
CA ALA A 78 -4.83 -15.30 -3.26
C ALA A 78 -4.42 -16.77 -3.33
N ARG A 79 -5.20 -17.62 -2.69
CA ARG A 79 -5.08 -19.08 -2.73
C ARG A 79 -6.21 -19.63 -3.59
N LYS A 80 -5.95 -20.69 -4.35
CA LYS A 80 -7.02 -21.44 -5.02
C LYS A 80 -7.94 -22.06 -3.95
N ASN A 81 -9.25 -21.97 -4.15
CA ASN A 81 -10.20 -22.66 -3.31
C ASN A 81 -10.18 -24.15 -3.69
N ASP A 82 -9.89 -25.02 -2.73
CA ASP A 82 -9.91 -26.48 -2.94
C ASP A 82 -11.34 -27.05 -3.06
N ASN A 83 -12.37 -26.19 -3.02
CA ASN A 83 -13.77 -26.56 -3.22
C ASN A 83 -14.17 -26.64 -4.70
N GLU A 84 -13.28 -27.12 -5.56
CA GLU A 84 -13.66 -27.72 -6.84
C GLU A 84 -13.83 -29.22 -6.57
N ASN A 85 -15.04 -29.64 -6.22
CA ASN A 85 -15.42 -31.06 -6.28
C ASN A 85 -15.23 -31.56 -7.72
N ASP A 86 -14.80 -32.82 -7.82
CA ASP A 86 -14.89 -33.73 -8.98
C ASP A 86 -16.01 -33.42 -9.98
#